data_AF-A0A820QZD7-F1
#
_entry.id   AF-A0A820QZD7-F1
#
_cell.length_a   1.000
_cell.length_b   1.000
_cell.length_c   1.000
_cell.angle_alpha   90.00
_cell.angle_beta   90.00
_cell.angle_gamma   90.00
#
_symmetry.space_group_name_H-M   'P 1'
#
loop_
_entity.id
_entity.type
_entity.pdbx_description
1 polymer ?
#
loop_
_entity_poly.entity_id
_entity_poly.type
_entity_poly.pdbx_seq_one_letter_code
_entity_poly.pdbx_strand_id
1 'polypeptide(L)' 'MSPINFQLFAPTIAEATLIGSFSEWKDIPMTFENGTFHCSTELSDGDHEYKFHIRRQNEDQWIDVIDPYVSKYEPTRNT' A
#
# COMPACT_ATOMS: atom_id res chain seq x y z
N MET A 1 3.81 -18.64 7.20
CA MET A 1 3.53 -17.44 6.39
C MET A 1 2.21 -17.66 5.70
N SER A 2 1.39 -16.64 5.63
CA SER A 2 0.05 -16.71 5.03
C SER A 2 -0.11 -15.58 4.03
N PRO A 3 -0.78 -15.82 2.89
CA PRO A 3 -1.02 -14.76 1.91
C PRO A 3 -2.03 -13.75 2.48
N ILE A 4 -1.63 -12.49 2.51
CA ILE A 4 -2.48 -11.36 2.86
C ILE A 4 -2.75 -10.54 1.60
N ASN A 5 -4.03 -10.28 1.34
CA ASN A 5 -4.46 -9.50 0.18
C ASN A 5 -4.69 -8.05 0.58
N PHE A 6 -3.99 -7.13 -0.08
CA PHE A 6 -4.16 -5.70 0.08
C PHE A 6 -4.99 -5.15 -1.07
N GLN A 7 -5.87 -4.20 -0.74
CA GLN A 7 -6.75 -3.57 -1.72
C GLN A 7 -6.84 -2.07 -1.46
N LEU A 8 -6.79 -1.27 -2.52
CA LEU A 8 -6.99 0.17 -2.45
C LEU A 8 -7.96 0.62 -3.54
N PHE A 9 -9.16 1.06 -3.13
CA PHE A 9 -10.10 1.68 -4.05
C PHE A 9 -9.64 3.11 -4.37
N ALA A 10 -9.12 3.32 -5.58
CA ALA A 10 -8.54 4.58 -6.01
C ALA A 10 -8.68 4.76 -7.54
N PRO A 11 -9.92 4.91 -8.05
CA PRO A 11 -10.21 4.82 -9.49
C PRO A 11 -9.59 5.93 -10.35
N THR A 12 -9.11 7.01 -9.72
CA THR A 12 -8.52 8.18 -10.40
C THR A 12 -6.99 8.23 -10.26
N ILE A 13 -6.38 7.26 -9.58
CA ILE A 13 -4.93 7.18 -9.38
C ILE A 13 -4.29 6.42 -10.54
N ALA A 14 -3.12 6.86 -10.98
CA ALA A 14 -2.45 6.26 -12.12
C ALA A 14 -1.71 4.97 -11.73
N GLU A 15 -0.96 5.02 -10.64
CA GLU A 15 -0.16 3.89 -10.15
C GLU A 15 -0.20 3.81 -8.63
N ALA A 16 -0.14 2.58 -8.12
CA ALA A 16 -0.03 2.29 -6.71
C ALA A 16 0.96 1.14 -6.48
N THR A 17 1.78 1.28 -5.45
CA THR A 17 2.64 0.23 -4.92
C THR A 17 2.36 0.06 -3.43
N LEU A 18 2.60 -1.13 -2.91
CA LEU A 18 2.61 -1.41 -1.48
C LEU A 18 4.05 -1.32 -0.99
N ILE A 19 4.28 -0.55 0.07
CA ILE A 19 5.55 -0.51 0.79
C ILE A 19 5.31 -0.88 2.24
N GLY A 20 6.24 -1.59 2.87
CA GLY A 20 6.10 -1.94 4.28
C GLY A 20 7.35 -2.55 4.89
N SER A 21 7.28 -2.86 6.18
CA SER A 21 8.37 -3.47 6.94
C SER A 21 8.86 -4.78 6.33
N PHE A 22 7.93 -5.56 5.75
CA PHE A 22 8.18 -6.83 5.08
C PHE A 22 8.86 -6.72 3.71
N SER A 23 8.91 -5.54 3.10
CA SER A 23 9.60 -5.28 1.84
C SER A 23 10.86 -4.44 2.00
N GLU A 24 11.31 -4.19 3.24
CA GLU A 24 12.33 -3.18 3.54
C GLU A 24 11.96 -1.80 2.94
N TRP A 25 10.66 -1.47 2.91
CA TRP A 25 10.12 -0.26 2.29
C TRP A 25 10.38 -0.14 0.78
N LYS A 26 10.67 -1.25 0.09
CA LYS A 26 10.75 -1.30 -1.38
C LYS A 26 9.36 -1.49 -1.98
N ASP A 27 9.18 -0.94 -3.18
CA ASP A 27 7.93 -1.01 -3.93
C ASP A 27 7.53 -2.43 -4.30
N ILE A 28 6.29 -2.79 -3.97
CA ILE A 28 5.59 -3.96 -4.50
C ILE A 28 4.49 -3.46 -5.43
N PRO A 29 4.60 -3.64 -6.76
CA PRO A 29 3.59 -3.17 -7.70
C PRO A 29 2.20 -3.77 -7.44
N MET A 30 1.16 -2.94 -7.55
CA MET A 30 -0.23 -3.38 -7.47
C MET A 30 -0.88 -3.47 -8.85
N THR A 31 -1.77 -4.45 -9.02
CA THR A 31 -2.56 -4.63 -10.24
C THR A 31 -3.87 -3.85 -10.13
N PHE A 32 -4.19 -3.04 -11.14
CA PHE A 32 -5.44 -2.28 -11.19
C PHE A 32 -6.54 -3.05 -11.92
N GLU A 33 -7.67 -3.24 -11.26
CA GLU A 33 -8.85 -3.87 -11.83
C GLU A 33 -10.13 -3.21 -11.27
N ASN A 34 -11.06 -2.82 -12.14
CA ASN A 34 -12.38 -2.27 -11.76
C ASN A 34 -12.33 -1.12 -10.73
N GLY A 35 -11.37 -0.21 -10.83
CA GLY A 35 -11.24 0.94 -9.92
C GLY A 35 -10.45 0.66 -8.63
N THR A 36 -9.95 -0.56 -8.47
CA THR A 36 -9.28 -1.02 -7.25
C THR A 36 -7.89 -1.57 -7.59
N PHE A 37 -6.89 -1.19 -6.79
CA PHE A 37 -5.55 -1.77 -6.84
C PHE A 37 -5.48 -2.97 -5.91
N HIS A 38 -4.82 -4.04 -6.36
CA HIS A 38 -4.69 -5.30 -5.64
C HIS A 38 -3.25 -5.80 -5.61
N CYS A 39 -2.81 -6.35 -4.48
CA CYS A 39 -1.61 -7.19 -4.41
C CYS A 39 -1.74 -8.23 -3.31
N SER A 40 -0.91 -9.27 -3.37
CA SER A 40 -0.82 -10.32 -2.34
C SER A 40 0.61 -10.45 -1.86
N THR A 41 0.81 -10.57 -0.56
CA THR A 41 2.14 -10.76 0.04
C THR A 41 2.07 -11.80 1.15
N GLU A 42 3.05 -12.68 1.20
CA GLU A 42 3.18 -13.65 2.30
C GLU A 42 3.76 -12.97 3.54
N LEU A 43 2.99 -12.97 4.62
CA LEU A 43 3.40 -12.40 5.90
C LEU A 43 3.48 -13.48 6.98
N SER A 44 4.44 -13.36 7.88
CA SER A 44 4.47 -14.10 9.15
C SER A 44 3.50 -13.48 10.15
N ASP A 45 3.06 -14.24 11.14
CA ASP A 45 2.28 -13.70 12.25
C ASP A 45 3.05 -12.58 12.96
N GLY A 46 2.34 -11.51 13.35
CA GLY A 46 2.92 -10.36 14.02
C GLY A 46 2.34 -9.03 13.52
N ASP A 47 2.82 -7.94 14.10
CA ASP A 47 2.50 -6.57 13.67
C ASP A 47 3.39 -6.19 12.48
N HIS A 48 2.78 -5.72 11.39
CA HIS A 48 3.47 -5.24 10.19
C HIS A 48 3.04 -3.81 9.87
N GLU A 49 3.99 -3.00 9.46
CA GLU A 49 3.74 -1.63 9.02
C GLU A 49 3.70 -1.58 7.50
N TYR A 50 2.75 -0.83 6.95
CA TYR A 50 2.64 -0.60 5.52
C TYR A 50 2.02 0.75 5.19
N LYS A 51 2.25 1.20 3.96
CA LYS A 51 1.57 2.33 3.33
C LYS A 51 1.30 2.00 1.86
N PHE A 52 0.33 2.68 1.27
CA PHE A 52 0.20 2.75 -0.17
C PHE A 52 1.03 3.91 -0.69
N HIS A 53 1.93 3.64 -1.61
CA HIS A 53 2.69 4.67 -2.30
C HIS A 53 2.04 4.87 -3.67
N ILE A 54 1.51 6.07 -3.93
CA ILE A 54 0.66 6.32 -5.09
C ILE A 54 1.17 7.49 -5.92
N ARG A 55 0.85 7.45 -7.21
CA ARG A 55 1.14 8.51 -8.17
C ARG A 55 -0.12 8.90 -8.95
N ARG A 56 -0.35 10.21 -9.08
CA ARG A 56 -1.47 10.74 -9.87
C ARG A 56 -1.12 10.80 -11.36
N GLN A 57 -2.15 10.85 -12.19
CA GLN A 57 -1.96 11.03 -13.62
C GLN A 57 -1.35 12.41 -13.90
N ASN A 58 -0.30 12.44 -14.71
CA ASN A 58 0.44 13.66 -15.09
C ASN A 58 1.21 14.34 -13.94
N GLU A 59 1.44 13.64 -12.83
CA GLU A 59 2.33 14.08 -11.76
C GLU A 59 3.49 13.08 -11.63
N ASP A 60 4.73 13.57 -11.53
CA ASP A 60 5.90 12.72 -11.25
C ASP A 60 6.09 12.48 -9.74
N GLN A 61 5.31 13.18 -8.92
CA GLN A 61 5.37 13.07 -7.48
C GLN A 61 4.62 11.83 -6.99
N TRP A 62 5.31 11.05 -6.17
CA TRP A 62 4.69 10.00 -5.38
C TRP A 62 4.34 10.51 -3.98
N ILE A 63 3.26 9.97 -3.42
CA ILE A 63 2.78 10.30 -2.08
C ILE A 63 2.44 9.02 -1.31
N ASP A 64 2.76 9.02 -0.02
CA ASP A 64 2.41 7.93 0.89
C ASP A 64 1.02 8.17 1.48
N VAL A 65 0.19 7.14 1.43
CA VAL A 65 -1.19 7.14 1.91
C VAL A 65 -1.37 5.99 2.90
N ILE A 66 -1.96 6.32 4.05
CA ILE A 66 -2.36 5.33 5.06
C ILE A 66 -3.64 4.65 4.56
N ASP A 67 -3.72 3.34 4.75
CA ASP A 67 -4.93 2.58 4.41
C ASP A 67 -6.15 3.16 5.13
N PRO A 68 -7.20 3.62 4.39
CA PRO A 68 -8.43 4.13 4.98
C PRO A 68 -9.14 3.13 5.92
N TYR A 69 -8.84 1.83 5.79
CA TYR A 69 -9.44 0.74 6.56
C TYR A 69 -8.51 0.17 7.63
N VAL A 70 -7.40 0.83 7.96
CA VAL A 70 -6.43 0.33 8.95
C VAL A 70 -7.10 0.15 10.32
N SER A 71 -6.87 -1.01 10.95
CA SER A 71 -7.43 -1.33 12.28
C SER A 71 -6.62 -0.72 13.44
N LYS A 72 -5.33 -0.45 13.20
CA LYS A 72 -4.40 0.13 14.17
C LYS A 72 -3.52 1.17 13.47
N TYR A 73 -3.49 2.39 14.00
CA TYR A 73 -2.68 3.48 13.46
C TYR A 73 -1.79 4.08 14.55
N GLU A 74 -0.49 4.21 14.28
CA GLU A 74 0.48 4.86 15.17
C GLU A 74 1.04 6.14 14.52
N PRO A 75 0.68 7.34 15.04
CA PRO A 75 1.03 8.62 14.39
C PRO A 75 2.50 9.04 14.52
N THR A 76 3.27 8.43 15.41
CA THR A 76 4.66 8.83 15.74
C THR A 76 5.72 8.43 14.70
N ARG A 77 5.32 7.80 13.59
CA ARG A 77 6.23 7.26 12.54
C ARG A 77 6.04 7.91 11.16
N ASN A 78 5.50 9.13 11.13
CA ASN A 78 5.34 9.95 9.91
C ASN A 78 6.37 11.10 9.79
N THR A 79 7.46 11.05 10.57
CA THR A 79 8.56 12.03 10.54
C THR A 79 9.84 11.40 10.04
#